data_AF-A0A7G2K078-F1
#
_entry.id   AF-A0A7G2K078-F1
#
_cell.length_a   1.000
_cell.length_b   1.000
_cell.length_c   1.000
_cell.angle_alpha   90.00
_cell.angle_beta   90.00
_cell.angle_gamma   90.00
#
_symmetry.space_group_name_H-M   'P 1'
#
loop_
_entity.id
_entity.type
_entity.pdbx_description
1 polymer ?
#
loop_
_entity_poly.entity_id
_entity_poly.type
_entity_poly.pdbx_seq_one_letter_code
_entity_poly.pdbx_strand_id
1 'polypeptide(L)'
;MNAIILAAGLGSRFKDITQSTHKSLLDIHGTPNLERTLTFLRQANIDNIVIVTGYLHEQFVPVEQVAALQADFNALKTSVEADKKAALITAALSQGKLAPALKDWAQSLSVEALSAYLEKAPAMVALSGEPQAKGDPEQKVAALSAAEQAAARALGMTEAEFMAEHKEQK
;
A
#
# COMPACT_ATOMS: atom_id res chain seq x y z
N MET A 1 -2.75 -39.71 9.86
CA MET A 1 -3.41 -40.15 11.11
C MET A 1 -4.58 -39.20 11.36
N ASN A 2 -5.69 -39.69 11.92
CA ASN A 2 -6.86 -38.85 12.23
C ASN A 2 -7.07 -38.84 13.76
N ALA A 3 -7.53 -37.71 14.30
CA ALA A 3 -7.93 -37.58 15.70
C ALA A 3 -9.36 -37.08 15.83
N ILE A 4 -10.05 -37.53 16.89
CA ILE A 4 -11.40 -37.08 17.22
C ILE A 4 -11.37 -36.53 18.65
N ILE A 5 -11.84 -35.30 18.85
CA ILE A 5 -11.97 -34.65 20.15
C ILE A 5 -13.45 -34.54 20.50
N LEU A 6 -13.85 -35.14 21.63
CA LEU A 6 -15.23 -35.10 22.11
C LEU A 6 -15.44 -33.89 23.04
N ALA A 7 -15.91 -32.79 22.46
CA ALA A 7 -16.17 -31.52 23.12
C ALA A 7 -17.69 -31.20 23.21
N ALA A 8 -18.52 -32.22 23.43
CA ALA A 8 -19.98 -32.06 23.52
C ALA A 8 -20.54 -32.01 24.95
N GLY A 9 -19.70 -32.18 25.96
CA GLY A 9 -20.14 -32.35 27.35
C GLY A 9 -20.37 -31.04 28.11
N LEU A 10 -21.44 -30.99 28.91
CA LEU A 10 -21.90 -29.83 29.69
C LEU A 10 -20.90 -29.25 30.70
N GLY A 11 -19.91 -30.02 31.16
CA GLY A 11 -18.94 -29.53 32.14
C GLY A 11 -19.50 -29.33 33.56
N SER A 12 -20.59 -30.00 33.92
CA SER A 12 -21.37 -29.82 35.18
C SER A 12 -20.58 -29.76 36.49
N ARG A 13 -19.38 -30.37 36.55
CA ARG A 13 -18.48 -30.31 37.71
C ARG A 13 -17.89 -28.91 37.95
N PHE A 14 -17.83 -28.08 36.91
CA PHE A 14 -17.37 -26.68 36.97
C PHE A 14 -18.52 -25.69 37.25
N LYS A 15 -19.76 -26.17 37.35
CA LYS A 15 -20.97 -25.40 37.70
C LYS A 15 -21.07 -24.09 36.91
N ASP A 16 -20.94 -22.95 37.59
CA ASP A 16 -21.22 -21.62 37.07
C ASP A 16 -20.20 -21.17 36.01
N ILE A 17 -18.96 -21.67 36.10
CA ILE A 17 -17.87 -21.34 35.17
C ILE A 17 -18.21 -21.82 33.75
N THR A 18 -18.88 -22.96 33.63
CA THR A 18 -19.23 -23.56 32.34
C THR A 18 -20.54 -23.05 31.74
N GLN A 19 -21.25 -22.12 32.39
CA GLN A 19 -22.52 -21.60 31.87
C GLN A 19 -22.33 -20.64 30.69
N SER A 20 -21.23 -19.88 30.70
CA SER A 20 -20.90 -18.91 29.65
C SER A 20 -19.76 -19.36 28.74
N THR A 21 -18.89 -20.26 29.20
CA THR A 21 -17.72 -20.71 28.44
C THR A 21 -17.67 -22.23 28.39
N HIS A 22 -17.53 -22.81 27.20
CA HIS A 22 -17.44 -24.25 27.07
C HIS A 22 -16.21 -24.80 27.81
N LYS A 23 -16.33 -25.96 28.49
CA LYS A 23 -15.27 -26.54 29.33
C LYS A 23 -13.90 -26.68 28.63
N SER A 24 -13.91 -26.97 27.33
CA SER A 24 -12.67 -27.14 26.54
C SER A 24 -12.01 -25.80 26.22
N LEU A 25 -12.76 -24.70 26.27
CA LEU A 25 -12.29 -23.34 26.01
C LEU A 25 -11.88 -22.61 27.30
N LEU A 26 -11.97 -23.25 28.46
CA LEU A 26 -11.50 -22.66 29.71
C LEU A 26 -9.99 -22.46 29.69
N ASP A 27 -9.58 -21.26 30.07
CA ASP A 27 -8.17 -20.87 30.13
C ASP A 27 -7.44 -21.53 31.29
N ILE A 28 -6.30 -22.14 30.98
CA ILE A 28 -5.38 -22.71 31.96
C ILE A 28 -3.99 -22.11 31.70
N HIS A 29 -3.59 -21.16 32.54
CA HIS A 29 -2.36 -20.38 32.38
C HIS A 29 -2.28 -19.63 31.04
N GLY A 30 -3.39 -19.01 30.62
CA GLY A 30 -3.44 -18.19 29.40
C GLY A 30 -3.55 -18.99 28.09
N THR A 31 -3.78 -20.30 28.16
CA THR A 31 -4.06 -21.13 26.98
C THR A 31 -5.28 -22.01 27.24
N PRO A 32 -6.30 -21.99 26.36
CA PRO A 32 -7.43 -22.90 26.46
C PRO A 32 -6.99 -24.37 26.43
N ASN A 33 -7.71 -25.23 27.15
CA ASN A 33 -7.40 -26.66 27.19
C ASN A 33 -7.44 -27.31 25.77
N LEU A 34 -8.40 -26.89 24.95
CA LEU A 34 -8.53 -27.34 23.57
C LEU A 34 -7.28 -26.99 22.75
N GLU A 35 -6.80 -25.75 22.84
CA GLU A 35 -5.63 -25.27 22.08
C GLU A 35 -4.37 -26.06 22.45
N ARG A 36 -4.20 -26.37 23.74
CA ARG A 36 -3.11 -27.23 24.22
C ARG A 36 -3.18 -28.63 23.59
N THR A 37 -4.38 -29.21 23.53
CA THR A 37 -4.60 -30.53 22.91
C THR A 37 -4.32 -30.50 21.42
N LEU A 38 -4.80 -29.48 20.71
CA LEU A 38 -4.53 -29.28 19.28
C LEU A 38 -3.04 -29.11 19.00
N THR A 39 -2.33 -28.36 19.85
CA THR A 39 -0.88 -28.19 19.75
C THR A 39 -0.15 -29.53 19.83
N PHE A 40 -0.49 -30.38 20.82
CA PHE A 40 0.13 -31.69 20.95
C PHE A 40 -0.18 -32.62 19.77
N LEU A 41 -1.42 -32.59 19.25
CA LEU A 41 -1.78 -33.38 18.07
C LEU A 41 -1.00 -32.94 16.83
N ARG A 42 -0.86 -31.63 16.60
CA ARG A 42 -0.05 -31.08 15.49
C ARG A 42 1.43 -31.40 15.64
N GLN A 43 1.99 -31.30 16.84
CA GLN A 43 3.37 -31.70 17.12
C GLN A 43 3.62 -33.19 16.86
N ALA A 44 2.58 -34.02 16.96
CA ALA A 44 2.60 -35.43 16.59
C ALA A 44 2.25 -35.69 15.11
N ASN A 45 2.24 -34.65 14.26
CA ASN A 45 1.88 -34.73 12.83
C ASN A 45 0.46 -35.27 12.57
N ILE A 46 -0.51 -34.88 13.41
CA ILE A 46 -1.92 -35.19 13.24
C ILE A 46 -2.68 -33.92 12.85
N ASP A 47 -2.89 -33.72 11.55
CA ASP A 47 -3.55 -32.51 11.03
C ASP A 47 -5.06 -32.71 10.80
N ASN A 48 -5.49 -33.96 10.57
CA ASN A 48 -6.90 -34.30 10.41
C ASN A 48 -7.56 -34.49 11.78
N ILE A 49 -8.07 -33.40 12.35
CA ILE A 49 -8.70 -33.37 13.67
C ILE A 49 -10.18 -33.02 13.52
N VAL A 50 -11.06 -33.88 14.02
CA VAL A 50 -12.51 -33.63 14.06
C VAL A 50 -12.93 -33.34 15.50
N ILE A 51 -13.59 -32.21 15.73
CA ILE A 51 -14.11 -31.84 17.05
C ILE A 51 -15.61 -32.05 17.05
N VAL A 52 -16.10 -32.95 17.89
CA VAL A 52 -17.54 -33.18 18.08
C VAL A 52 -18.02 -32.20 19.16
N THR A 53 -18.79 -31.21 18.75
CA THR A 53 -19.34 -30.18 19.64
C THR A 53 -20.78 -30.50 20.05
N GLY A 54 -21.28 -29.82 21.07
CA GLY A 54 -22.64 -30.01 21.59
C GLY A 54 -23.10 -28.80 22.38
N TYR A 55 -23.03 -28.87 23.70
CA TYR A 55 -23.30 -27.70 24.54
C TYR A 55 -22.37 -26.52 24.18
N LEU A 56 -22.91 -25.30 24.07
CA LEU A 56 -22.20 -24.08 23.66
C LEU A 56 -21.44 -24.22 22.32
N HIS A 57 -21.98 -25.00 21.37
CA HIS A 57 -21.36 -25.24 20.06
C HIS A 57 -21.12 -23.96 19.24
N GLU A 58 -21.86 -22.89 19.47
CA GLU A 58 -21.70 -21.59 18.83
C GLU A 58 -20.34 -20.92 19.10
N GLN A 59 -19.66 -21.34 20.17
CA GLN A 59 -18.30 -20.88 20.49
C GLN A 59 -17.23 -21.53 19.61
N PHE A 60 -17.62 -22.53 18.80
CA PHE A 60 -16.75 -23.22 17.87
C PHE A 60 -17.07 -22.77 16.45
N VAL A 61 -16.06 -22.22 15.77
CA VAL A 61 -16.20 -21.78 14.38
C VAL A 61 -15.68 -22.88 13.45
N PRO A 62 -16.47 -23.32 12.46
CA PRO A 62 -16.00 -24.26 11.44
C PRO A 62 -14.82 -23.69 10.66
N VAL A 63 -13.81 -24.52 10.42
CA VAL A 63 -12.59 -24.12 9.68
C VAL A 63 -12.91 -23.60 8.27
N GLU A 64 -13.92 -24.19 7.61
CA GLU A 64 -14.37 -23.75 6.28
C GLU A 64 -14.87 -22.30 6.26
N GLN A 65 -15.56 -21.86 7.32
CA GLN A 65 -16.04 -20.47 7.43
C GLN A 65 -14.88 -19.50 7.63
N VAL A 66 -13.90 -19.87 8.45
CA VAL A 66 -12.68 -19.07 8.64
C VAL A 66 -11.88 -19.00 7.34
N ALA A 67 -11.76 -20.11 6.61
CA ALA A 67 -11.07 -20.15 5.33
C ALA A 67 -11.76 -19.29 4.26
N ALA A 68 -13.11 -19.34 4.19
CA ALA A 68 -13.89 -18.49 3.30
C ALA A 68 -13.71 -17.00 3.65
N LEU A 69 -13.81 -16.65 4.93
CA LEU A 69 -13.61 -15.26 5.38
C LEU A 69 -12.20 -14.75 5.09
N GLN A 70 -11.18 -15.59 5.27
CA GLN A 70 -9.80 -15.24 4.93
C GLN A 70 -9.64 -15.00 3.42
N ALA A 71 -10.30 -15.80 2.59
CA ALA A 71 -10.30 -15.61 1.13
C ALA A 71 -10.97 -14.29 0.75
N ASP A 72 -12.14 -14.00 1.31
CA ASP A 72 -12.86 -12.74 1.09
C ASP A 72 -12.05 -11.52 1.56
N PHE A 73 -11.39 -11.63 2.72
CA PHE A 73 -10.52 -10.58 3.24
C PHE A 73 -9.32 -10.32 2.33
N ASN A 74 -8.68 -11.37 1.82
CA ASN A 74 -7.54 -11.24 0.90
C ASN A 74 -7.98 -10.63 -0.44
N ALA A 75 -9.15 -11.01 -0.94
CA ALA A 75 -9.75 -10.43 -2.14
C ALA A 75 -10.06 -8.93 -1.94
N LEU A 76 -10.69 -8.58 -0.82
CA LEU A 76 -10.99 -7.19 -0.47
C LEU A 76 -9.71 -6.35 -0.33
N LYS A 77 -8.69 -6.88 0.35
CA LYS A 77 -7.39 -6.20 0.49
C LYS A 77 -6.78 -5.90 -0.88
N THR A 78 -6.80 -6.87 -1.79
CA THR A 78 -6.30 -6.71 -3.16
C THR A 78 -7.07 -5.63 -3.92
N SER A 79 -8.41 -5.64 -3.81
CA SER A 79 -9.27 -4.64 -4.43
C SER A 79 -8.99 -3.23 -3.91
N VAL A 80 -8.92 -3.06 -2.59
CA VAL A 80 -8.65 -1.77 -1.95
C VAL A 80 -7.27 -1.23 -2.34
N GLU A 81 -6.26 -2.09 -2.42
CA GLU A 81 -4.92 -1.69 -2.87
C GLU A 81 -4.92 -1.28 -4.35
N ALA A 82 -5.65 -2.00 -5.21
CA ALA A 82 -5.81 -1.66 -6.62
C ALA A 82 -6.53 -0.32 -6.82
N ASP A 83 -7.63 -0.08 -6.11
CA ASP A 83 -8.41 1.16 -6.18
C ASP A 83 -7.60 2.36 -5.69
N LYS A 84 -6.91 2.23 -4.54
CA LYS A 84 -6.01 3.27 -4.02
C LYS A 84 -4.90 3.58 -5.01
N LYS A 85 -4.28 2.56 -5.59
CA LYS A 85 -3.23 2.73 -6.59
C LYS A 85 -3.76 3.46 -7.83
N ALA A 86 -4.91 3.05 -8.36
CA ALA A 86 -5.53 3.68 -9.52
C ALA A 86 -5.88 5.16 -9.24
N ALA A 87 -6.41 5.45 -8.06
CA ALA A 87 -6.72 6.81 -7.63
C ALA A 87 -5.45 7.68 -7.51
N LEU A 88 -4.37 7.15 -6.91
CA LEU A 88 -3.09 7.84 -6.79
C LEU A 88 -2.44 8.13 -8.15
N ILE A 89 -2.43 7.14 -9.06
CA ILE A 89 -1.90 7.33 -10.42
C ILE A 89 -2.71 8.41 -11.15
N THR A 90 -4.03 8.36 -11.06
CA THR A 90 -4.91 9.34 -11.71
C THR A 90 -4.69 10.75 -11.17
N ALA A 91 -4.57 10.89 -9.85
CA ALA A 91 -4.27 12.18 -9.21
C ALA A 91 -2.87 12.68 -9.55
N ALA A 92 -1.88 11.81 -9.65
CA ALA A 92 -0.51 12.18 -10.01
C ALA A 92 -0.38 12.64 -11.47
N LEU A 93 -1.11 11.99 -12.38
CA LEU A 93 -1.18 12.37 -13.79
C LEU A 93 -1.86 13.75 -13.95
N SER A 94 -2.95 14.02 -13.21
CA SER A 94 -3.63 15.32 -13.28
C SER A 94 -2.83 16.45 -12.64
N GLN A 95 -2.06 16.16 -11.58
CA GLN A 95 -1.17 17.13 -10.94
C GLN A 95 0.14 17.35 -11.71
N GLY A 96 0.37 16.65 -12.82
CA GLY A 96 1.64 16.72 -13.58
C GLY A 96 2.84 16.19 -12.81
N LYS A 97 2.63 15.45 -11.71
CA LYS A 97 3.68 14.82 -10.90
C LYS A 97 4.14 13.47 -11.47
N LEU A 98 3.33 12.86 -12.32
CA LEU A 98 3.64 11.63 -13.04
C LEU A 98 3.48 11.88 -14.54
N ALA A 99 4.48 11.47 -15.33
CA ALA A 99 4.36 11.47 -16.80
C ALA A 99 3.52 10.25 -17.26
N PRO A 100 2.71 10.37 -18.33
CA PRO A 100 1.97 9.24 -18.90
C PRO A 100 2.85 8.03 -19.24
N ALA A 101 4.11 8.27 -19.66
CA ALA A 101 5.09 7.22 -19.95
C ALA A 101 5.51 6.39 -18.72
N LEU A 102 5.32 6.92 -17.51
CA LEU A 102 5.66 6.25 -16.25
C LEU A 102 4.46 5.52 -15.64
N LYS A 103 3.32 5.44 -16.35
CA LYS A 103 2.11 4.78 -15.85
C LYS A 103 2.35 3.30 -15.54
N ASP A 104 3.00 2.57 -16.44
CA ASP A 104 3.26 1.13 -16.27
C ASP A 104 4.27 0.89 -15.13
N TRP A 105 5.25 1.77 -14.99
CA TRP A 105 6.17 1.77 -13.84
C TRP A 105 5.40 2.01 -12.53
N ALA A 106 4.56 3.04 -12.47
CA ALA A 106 3.75 3.35 -11.28
C ALA A 106 2.78 2.22 -10.91
N GLN A 107 2.28 1.46 -11.90
CA GLN A 107 1.47 0.27 -11.65
C GLN A 107 2.24 -0.87 -10.99
N SER A 108 3.54 -1.00 -11.31
CA SER A 108 4.40 -2.03 -10.73
C SER A 108 4.81 -1.78 -9.27
N LEU A 109 4.72 -0.53 -8.78
CA LEU A 109 5.10 -0.17 -7.41
C LEU A 109 4.01 -0.53 -6.38
N SER A 110 4.38 -0.66 -5.10
CA SER A 110 3.41 -0.71 -4.00
C SER A 110 2.75 0.66 -3.77
N VAL A 111 1.60 0.68 -3.10
CA VAL A 111 0.89 1.93 -2.78
C VAL A 111 1.76 2.84 -1.92
N GLU A 112 2.54 2.28 -0.98
CA GLU A 112 3.45 3.06 -0.13
C GLU A 112 4.59 3.67 -0.93
N ALA A 113 5.23 2.87 -1.80
CA ALA A 113 6.35 3.34 -2.61
C ALA A 113 5.91 4.42 -3.61
N LEU A 114 4.73 4.26 -4.21
CA LEU A 114 4.14 5.27 -5.09
C LEU A 114 3.82 6.56 -4.31
N SER A 115 3.21 6.45 -3.13
CA SER A 115 2.89 7.62 -2.30
C SER A 115 4.16 8.38 -1.90
N ALA A 116 5.19 7.69 -1.44
CA ALA A 116 6.47 8.30 -1.05
C ALA A 116 7.18 9.00 -2.23
N TYR A 117 7.05 8.47 -3.45
CA TYR A 117 7.55 9.13 -4.65
C TYR A 117 6.77 10.42 -4.94
N LEU A 118 5.44 10.37 -4.90
CA LEU A 118 4.57 11.51 -5.21
C LEU A 118 4.68 12.68 -4.21
N GLU A 119 5.10 12.40 -2.97
CA GLU A 119 5.43 13.45 -1.99
C GLU A 119 6.67 14.26 -2.38
N LYS A 120 7.67 13.60 -2.97
CA LYS A 120 8.95 14.22 -3.36
C LYS A 120 8.97 14.69 -4.81
N ALA A 121 8.04 14.20 -5.63
CA ALA A 121 8.00 14.51 -7.05
C ALA A 121 7.57 15.97 -7.31
N PRO A 122 8.42 16.80 -7.92
CA PRO A 122 8.03 18.13 -8.37
C PRO A 122 7.02 18.03 -9.53
N ALA A 123 6.07 18.96 -9.60
CA ALA A 123 5.14 19.04 -10.72
C ALA A 123 5.88 19.48 -11.99
N MET A 124 5.72 18.74 -13.09
CA MET A 124 6.32 19.10 -14.38
C MET A 124 5.44 20.11 -15.11
N VAL A 125 5.91 21.36 -15.20
CA VAL A 125 5.25 22.49 -15.90
C VAL A 125 5.05 22.21 -17.40
N ALA A 126 5.87 21.35 -18.02
CA ALA A 126 5.69 20.97 -19.42
C ALA A 126 4.41 20.12 -19.67
N LEU A 127 3.83 19.50 -18.64
CA LEU A 127 2.59 18.72 -18.74
C LEU A 127 1.33 19.51 -18.34
N SER A 128 1.45 20.70 -17.73
CA SER A 128 0.31 21.52 -17.27
C SER A 128 -0.37 22.31 -18.40
N GLY A 129 0.03 22.11 -19.66
CA GLY A 129 -0.60 22.77 -20.80
C GLY A 129 -0.29 24.26 -20.93
N GLU A 130 0.60 24.81 -20.10
CA GLU A 130 1.17 26.12 -20.38
C GLU A 130 2.02 26.02 -21.65
N PRO A 131 1.85 26.93 -22.61
CA PRO A 131 2.52 26.84 -23.90
C PRO A 131 4.02 26.79 -23.68
N GLN A 132 4.63 25.64 -24.01
CA GLN A 132 6.07 25.61 -24.30
C GLN A 132 6.34 26.69 -25.34
N ALA A 133 7.39 27.46 -25.10
CA ALA A 133 7.79 28.60 -25.90
C ALA A 133 7.56 28.33 -27.40
N LYS A 134 6.78 29.20 -28.06
CA LYS A 134 6.69 29.30 -29.52
C LYS A 134 8.04 29.80 -30.08
N GLY A 135 9.09 29.00 -29.94
CA GLY A 135 10.38 29.25 -30.55
C GLY A 135 10.64 28.17 -31.58
N ASP A 136 10.74 28.58 -32.85
CA ASP A 136 11.18 27.72 -33.95
C ASP A 136 12.43 26.91 -33.56
N PRO A 137 12.54 25.61 -33.93
CA PRO A 137 13.68 24.76 -33.57
C PRO A 137 15.03 25.25 -34.14
N GLU A 138 15.06 26.23 -35.04
CA GLU A 138 16.28 26.72 -35.68
C GLU A 138 16.85 28.02 -35.08
N GLN A 139 16.20 28.65 -34.11
CA GLN A 139 16.79 29.80 -33.45
C GLN A 139 17.68 29.37 -32.29
N LYS A 140 18.97 29.16 -32.60
CA LYS A 140 20.07 29.20 -31.63
C LYS A 140 20.16 30.59 -30.99
N VAL A 141 19.26 30.91 -30.07
CA VAL A 141 19.49 32.00 -29.13
C VAL A 141 20.27 31.39 -27.97
N ALA A 142 21.60 31.53 -28.02
CA ALA A 142 22.45 31.22 -26.88
C ALA A 142 21.95 32.05 -25.70
N ALA A 143 21.38 31.39 -24.69
CA ALA A 143 21.03 32.06 -23.44
C ALA A 143 22.33 32.59 -22.81
N LEU A 144 22.38 33.89 -22.52
CA LEU A 144 23.49 34.52 -21.83
C LEU A 144 23.74 33.80 -20.49
N SER A 145 25.00 33.58 -20.16
CA SER A 145 25.39 32.97 -18.90
C SER A 145 24.99 33.89 -17.73
N ALA A 146 24.77 33.31 -16.55
CA ALA A 146 24.34 34.06 -15.36
C ALA A 146 25.28 35.23 -14.98
N ALA A 147 26.54 35.17 -15.41
CA ALA A 147 27.51 36.25 -15.24
C ALA A 147 27.24 37.47 -16.15
N GLU A 148 26.79 37.23 -17.38
CA GLU A 148 26.53 38.28 -18.37
C GLU A 148 25.21 39.02 -18.07
N GLN A 149 24.20 38.32 -17.54
CA GLN A 149 22.98 38.96 -17.02
C GLN A 149 23.25 39.88 -15.83
N ALA A 150 24.20 39.53 -14.96
CA ALA A 150 24.59 40.38 -13.83
C ALA A 150 25.34 41.64 -14.30
N ALA A 151 26.20 41.51 -15.32
CA ALA A 151 26.92 42.63 -15.92
C ALA A 151 25.99 43.62 -16.63
N ALA A 152 25.00 43.14 -17.41
CA ALA A 152 24.01 43.98 -18.08
C ALA A 152 23.19 44.82 -17.08
N ARG A 153 22.80 44.21 -15.95
CA ARG A 153 22.08 44.92 -14.87
C ARG A 153 22.94 45.95 -14.15
N ALA A 154 24.23 45.68 -13.94
CA ALA A 154 25.15 46.63 -13.31
C ALA A 154 25.44 47.85 -14.19
N LEU A 155 25.37 47.69 -15.52
CA LEU A 155 25.55 48.75 -16.52
C LEU A 155 24.24 49.50 -16.85
N GLY A 156 23.10 49.08 -16.30
CA GLY A 156 21.81 49.72 -16.51
C GLY A 156 21.26 49.59 -17.94
N MET A 157 21.74 48.61 -18.71
CA MET A 157 21.34 48.35 -20.10
C MET A 157 20.45 47.11 -20.18
N THR A 158 19.62 47.02 -21.22
CA THR A 158 18.75 45.86 -21.44
C THR A 158 19.54 44.67 -21.99
N GLU A 159 19.08 43.44 -21.71
CA GLU A 159 19.75 42.20 -22.17
C GLU A 159 19.91 42.13 -23.70
N ALA A 160 19.03 42.82 -24.45
CA ALA A 160 19.11 42.92 -25.90
C ALA A 160 20.22 43.89 -26.38
N GLU A 161 20.46 44.99 -25.66
CA GLU A 161 21.52 45.96 -25.97
C GLU A 161 22.91 45.37 -25.68
N PHE A 162 23.04 44.63 -24.59
CA PHE A 162 24.30 43.97 -24.22
C PHE A 162 24.73 42.91 -25.25
N MET A 163 23.77 42.18 -25.84
CA MET A 163 24.05 41.23 -26.92
C MET A 163 24.43 41.89 -28.24
N ALA A 164 24.05 43.15 -28.46
CA ALA A 164 24.40 43.91 -29.66
C ALA A 164 25.84 44.45 -29.57
N GLU A 165 26.23 45.05 -28.44
CA GLU A 165 27.59 45.58 -28.24
C GLU A 165 28.66 44.47 -28.19
N HIS A 166 28.40 43.34 -27.52
CA HIS A 166 29.37 42.25 -27.43
C HIS A 166 29.47 41.38 -28.68
N LYS A 167 28.61 41.57 -29.69
CA LYS A 167 28.74 40.92 -31.00
C LYS A 167 29.76 41.59 -31.92
N GLU A 168 30.18 42.83 -31.64
CA GLU A 168 31.15 43.57 -32.47
C GLU A 168 32.62 43.38 -32.04
N GLN A 169 32.92 42.62 -30.98
CA GLN A 169 34.31 42.31 -30.58
C GLN A 169 34.70 40.84 -30.76
N LYS A 170 34.15 40.16 -31.77
CA LYS A 170 34.63 38.84 -32.19
C LYS A 170 35.26 38.86 -33.57
#